data_AF-A0A2N7VZV2-F1
#
_entry.id   AF-A0A2N7VZV2-F1
#
_cell.length_a   1.000
_cell.length_b   1.000
_cell.length_c   1.000
_cell.angle_alpha   90.00
_cell.angle_beta   90.00
_cell.angle_gamma   90.00
#
_symmetry.space_group_name_H-M   'P 1'
#
loop_
_entity.id
_entity.type
_entity.pdbx_description
1 polymer ?
#
loop_
_entity_poly.entity_id
_entity_poly.type
_entity_poly.pdbx_seq_one_letter_code
_entity_poly.pdbx_strand_id
1 'polypeptide(L)'
;MSSRKLVVRQSGVHGKGVFAAVPLKEGERLLEYKGERISWKEALRRHPHNPAEPNHTFYFALEDGRVIDGKVNGNSARWINHSCAPNCEAEEVDGRVFIHALRDIAAEEELFYDYGLVIDARQTKKLKDEYACRCGARKCRGTMLAPKPGKKDGKKNGKKNGKG
;
A
#
# COMPACT_ATOMS: atom_id res chain seq x y z
N MET A 1 27.37 7.27 -13.51
CA MET A 1 26.71 6.52 -12.42
C MET A 1 25.29 7.03 -12.33
N SER A 2 24.27 6.18 -12.49
CA SER A 2 22.87 6.61 -12.37
C SER A 2 22.58 6.96 -10.90
N SER A 3 22.29 8.21 -10.60
CA SER A 3 21.89 8.65 -9.27
C SER A 3 20.65 7.87 -8.83
N ARG A 4 20.63 7.37 -7.58
CA ARG A 4 19.47 6.65 -7.04
C ARG A 4 18.26 7.58 -7.04
N LYS A 5 17.21 7.22 -7.80
CA LYS A 5 15.96 7.99 -7.86
C LYS A 5 15.12 7.94 -6.58
N LEU A 6 15.39 6.96 -5.72
CA LEU A 6 14.61 6.69 -4.51
C LEU A 6 15.52 6.57 -3.29
N VAL A 7 15.04 7.07 -2.15
CA VAL A 7 15.76 7.01 -0.87
C VAL A 7 14.81 6.61 0.26
N VAL A 8 15.35 5.95 1.28
CA VAL A 8 14.58 5.56 2.47
C VAL A 8 14.88 6.54 3.60
N ARG A 9 13.84 7.07 4.24
CA ARG A 9 13.94 8.02 5.36
C ARG A 9 12.88 7.70 6.41
N GLN A 10 12.88 8.42 7.53
CA GLN A 10 11.76 8.35 8.49
C GLN A 10 10.50 8.94 7.86
N SER A 11 9.38 8.25 8.01
CA SER A 11 8.08 8.69 7.51
C SER A 11 7.33 9.45 8.59
N GLY A 12 6.58 10.47 8.17
CA GLY A 12 5.61 11.13 9.05
C GLY A 12 4.36 10.27 9.34
N VAL A 13 4.17 9.16 8.62
CA VAL A 13 3.02 8.26 8.77
C VAL A 13 3.35 7.10 9.70
N HIS A 14 4.39 6.33 9.38
CA HIS A 14 4.78 5.15 10.15
C HIS A 14 6.21 4.72 9.84
N GLY A 15 7.04 4.60 10.89
CA GLY A 15 8.41 4.08 10.78
C GLY A 15 9.20 4.70 9.62
N LYS A 16 9.60 3.87 8.66
CA LYS A 16 10.31 4.31 7.45
C LYS A 16 9.35 4.52 6.28
N GLY A 17 9.74 5.41 5.38
CA GLY A 17 9.10 5.68 4.10
C GLY A 17 10.09 5.62 2.94
N VAL A 18 9.58 5.51 1.72
CA VAL A 18 10.38 5.66 0.49
C VAL A 18 10.03 7.00 -0.15
N PHE A 19 11.05 7.78 -0.50
CA PHE A 19 10.92 9.14 -1.00
C PHE A 19 11.55 9.26 -2.37
N ALA A 20 10.96 10.09 -3.22
CA ALA A 20 11.54 10.50 -4.49
C ALA A 20 12.77 11.38 -4.22
N ALA A 21 13.95 11.00 -4.72
CA ALA A 21 15.16 11.82 -4.65
C ALA A 21 15.26 12.83 -5.81
N VAL A 22 14.49 12.58 -6.86
CA VAL A 22 14.35 13.41 -8.06
C VAL A 22 12.90 13.38 -8.51
N PRO A 23 12.42 14.31 -9.34
CA PRO A 23 11.10 14.21 -9.93
C PRO A 23 10.90 12.90 -10.70
N LEU A 24 9.77 12.24 -10.50
CA LEU A 24 9.38 10.98 -11.14
C LEU A 24 8.16 11.23 -12.02
N LYS A 25 8.07 10.51 -13.14
CA LYS A 25 6.99 10.69 -14.11
C LYS A 25 5.84 9.72 -13.89
N GLU A 26 4.63 10.18 -14.20
CA GLU A 26 3.44 9.32 -14.31
C GLU A 26 3.74 8.08 -15.19
N GLY A 27 3.27 6.91 -14.77
CA GLY A 27 3.48 5.63 -15.43
C GLY A 27 4.88 5.05 -15.24
N GLU A 28 5.84 5.79 -14.67
CA GLU A 28 7.20 5.29 -14.47
C GLU A 28 7.19 4.09 -13.51
N ARG A 29 7.82 2.98 -13.93
CA ARG A 29 8.10 1.84 -13.05
C ARG A 29 9.24 2.18 -12.11
N LEU A 30 8.93 2.33 -10.83
CA LEU A 30 9.85 2.87 -9.83
C LEU A 30 10.72 1.78 -9.21
N LEU A 31 10.12 0.66 -8.81
CA LEU A 31 10.82 -0.47 -8.20
C LEU A 31 9.98 -1.76 -8.24
N GLU A 32 10.62 -2.89 -7.99
CA GLU A 32 9.95 -4.18 -7.78
C GLU A 32 9.81 -4.43 -6.28
N TYR A 33 8.69 -5.00 -5.82
CA TYR A 33 8.56 -5.51 -4.46
C TYR A 33 9.20 -6.90 -4.37
N LYS A 34 10.36 -6.98 -3.70
CA LYS A 34 11.14 -8.22 -3.57
C LYS A 34 11.02 -8.83 -2.18
N GLY A 35 11.19 -10.14 -2.13
CA GLY A 35 11.22 -10.94 -0.91
C GLY A 35 11.25 -12.43 -1.22
N GLU A 36 11.25 -13.25 -0.19
CA GLU A 36 11.12 -14.70 -0.32
C GLU A 36 9.70 -15.08 -0.73
N ARG A 37 9.54 -16.01 -1.68
CA ARG A 37 8.24 -16.53 -2.08
C ARG A 37 7.86 -17.74 -1.24
N ILE A 38 6.75 -17.64 -0.52
CA ILE A 38 6.29 -18.66 0.41
C ILE A 38 4.80 -18.98 0.17
N SER A 39 4.32 -20.08 0.74
CA SER A 39 2.89 -20.39 0.76
C SER A 39 2.17 -19.58 1.83
N TRP A 40 0.85 -19.42 1.70
CA TRP A 40 0.02 -18.83 2.75
C TRP A 40 0.14 -19.55 4.10
N LYS A 41 0.26 -20.88 4.10
CA LYS A 41 0.46 -21.67 5.33
C LYS A 41 1.75 -21.26 6.06
N GLU A 42 2.82 -21.03 5.30
CA GLU A 42 4.10 -20.58 5.86
C GLU A 42 4.03 -19.12 6.33
N ALA A 43 3.33 -18.25 5.60
CA ALA A 43 3.09 -16.87 6.04
C ALA A 43 2.35 -16.82 7.38
N LEU A 44 1.31 -17.65 7.55
CA LEU A 44 0.59 -17.78 8.82
C LEU A 44 1.49 -18.34 9.94
N ARG A 45 2.35 -19.32 9.64
CA ARG A 45 3.31 -19.88 10.62
C ARG A 45 4.32 -18.84 11.10
N ARG A 46 4.75 -17.93 10.21
CA ARG A 46 5.69 -16.83 10.52
C ARG A 46 5.03 -15.60 11.13
N HIS A 47 3.71 -15.52 11.10
CA HIS A 47 2.96 -14.43 11.68
C HIS A 47 2.76 -14.65 13.20
N PRO A 48 2.96 -13.61 14.02
CA PRO A 48 3.43 -12.28 13.65
C PRO A 48 4.96 -12.23 13.48
N HIS A 49 5.43 -11.39 12.57
CA HIS A 49 6.87 -11.12 12.43
C HIS A 49 7.47 -10.43 13.66
N ASN A 50 6.66 -9.62 14.34
CA ASN A 50 6.95 -8.94 15.60
C ASN A 50 5.73 -9.10 16.51
N PRO A 51 5.81 -9.85 17.62
CA PRO A 51 4.70 -10.02 18.55
C PRO A 51 4.17 -8.71 19.16
N ALA A 52 5.02 -7.67 19.25
CA ALA A 52 4.60 -6.35 19.74
C ALA A 52 3.80 -5.55 18.70
N GLU A 53 3.92 -5.89 17.42
CA GLU A 53 3.22 -5.25 16.30
C GLU A 53 2.67 -6.31 15.36
N PRO A 54 1.70 -7.13 15.80
CA PRO A 54 1.31 -8.33 15.09
C PRO A 54 0.77 -8.02 13.69
N ASN A 55 0.08 -6.89 13.52
CA ASN A 55 -0.52 -6.47 12.26
C ASN A 55 0.47 -5.80 11.29
N HIS A 56 1.72 -5.58 11.71
CA HIS A 56 2.76 -5.02 10.87
C HIS A 56 3.49 -6.16 10.14
N THR A 57 3.08 -6.42 8.91
CA THR A 57 3.66 -7.47 8.05
C THR A 57 4.25 -6.88 6.78
N PHE A 58 5.13 -7.65 6.12
CA PHE A 58 5.68 -7.31 4.81
C PHE A 58 5.19 -8.31 3.75
N TYR A 59 4.02 -8.89 3.97
CA TYR A 59 3.43 -9.88 3.08
C TYR A 59 2.71 -9.21 1.90
N PHE A 60 3.03 -9.66 0.69
CA PHE A 60 2.31 -9.28 -0.52
C PHE A 60 1.70 -10.53 -1.13
N ALA A 61 0.37 -10.57 -1.23
CA ALA A 61 -0.35 -11.70 -1.83
C ALA A 61 -0.23 -11.66 -3.35
N LEU A 62 0.03 -12.81 -3.97
CA LEU A 62 0.09 -12.97 -5.42
C LEU A 62 -1.16 -13.64 -5.96
N GLU A 63 -1.46 -13.42 -7.23
CA GLU A 63 -2.62 -14.01 -7.92
C GLU A 63 -2.57 -15.54 -7.96
N ASP A 64 -1.37 -16.12 -8.01
CA ASP A 64 -1.16 -17.57 -8.01
C ASP A 64 -1.33 -18.24 -6.63
N GLY A 65 -1.72 -17.47 -5.61
CA GLY A 65 -1.94 -17.93 -4.24
C GLY A 65 -0.68 -18.04 -3.39
N ARG A 66 0.50 -17.66 -3.91
CA ARG A 66 1.71 -17.50 -3.10
C ARG A 66 1.74 -16.13 -2.43
N VAL A 67 2.71 -15.96 -1.54
CA VAL A 67 2.96 -14.70 -0.82
C VAL A 67 4.43 -14.34 -0.94
N ILE A 68 4.72 -13.07 -1.19
CA ILE A 68 6.07 -12.52 -1.02
C ILE A 68 6.24 -12.08 0.43
N ASP A 69 7.20 -12.66 1.14
CA ASP A 69 7.67 -12.20 2.45
C ASP A 69 8.81 -11.18 2.24
N GLY A 70 8.47 -9.89 2.27
CA GLY A 70 9.43 -8.79 2.13
C GLY A 70 10.39 -8.63 3.32
N LYS A 71 10.18 -9.34 4.45
CA LYS A 71 11.11 -9.34 5.58
C LYS A 71 12.38 -10.13 5.25
N VAL A 72 12.26 -11.20 4.46
CA VAL A 72 13.35 -12.12 4.12
C VAL A 72 13.81 -11.83 2.69
N ASN A 73 15.10 -11.47 2.52
CA ASN A 73 15.69 -11.15 1.21
C ASN A 73 14.94 -10.06 0.40
N GLY A 74 14.20 -9.18 1.10
CA GLY A 74 13.49 -8.08 0.47
C GLY A 74 14.35 -6.85 0.18
N ASN A 75 13.72 -5.83 -0.40
CA ASN A 75 14.37 -4.56 -0.74
C ASN A 75 13.64 -3.36 -0.10
N SER A 76 13.95 -2.14 -0.52
CA SER A 76 13.35 -0.92 0.03
C SER A 76 11.84 -0.79 -0.20
N ALA A 77 11.25 -1.58 -1.11
CA ALA A 77 9.80 -1.55 -1.39
C ALA A 77 8.93 -1.78 -0.16
N ARG A 78 9.42 -2.61 0.77
CA ARG A 78 8.73 -2.94 2.02
C ARG A 78 8.46 -1.73 2.93
N TRP A 79 9.15 -0.62 2.68
CA TRP A 79 8.98 0.63 3.43
C TRP A 79 8.02 1.61 2.76
N ILE A 80 7.39 1.26 1.63
CA ILE A 80 6.37 2.12 1.04
C ILE A 80 5.10 1.99 1.89
N ASN A 81 4.63 3.13 2.41
CA ASN A 81 3.50 3.17 3.32
C ASN A 81 2.15 3.16 2.60
N HIS A 82 1.11 2.84 3.37
CA HIS A 82 -0.26 2.94 2.90
C HIS A 82 -0.73 4.40 2.79
N SER A 83 -1.49 4.71 1.74
CA SER A 83 -2.35 5.90 1.71
C SER A 83 -3.71 5.62 1.08
N CYS A 84 -4.75 6.28 1.60
CA CYS A 84 -6.08 6.31 0.97
C CYS A 84 -6.16 7.29 -0.21
N ALA A 85 -5.13 8.12 -0.41
CA ALA A 85 -4.93 8.95 -1.60
C ALA A 85 -3.50 8.72 -2.11
N PRO A 86 -3.23 7.53 -2.68
CA PRO A 86 -1.88 7.15 -3.07
C PRO A 86 -1.39 7.92 -4.30
N ASN A 87 -0.07 7.97 -4.47
CA ASN A 87 0.62 8.46 -5.67
C ASN A 87 1.31 7.34 -6.45
N CYS A 88 1.25 6.10 -5.95
CA CYS A 88 1.72 4.91 -6.63
C CYS A 88 0.67 3.79 -6.60
N GLU A 89 0.82 2.83 -7.50
CA GLU A 89 0.09 1.57 -7.49
C GLU A 89 1.04 0.38 -7.58
N ALA A 90 0.55 -0.79 -7.18
CA ALA A 90 1.26 -2.06 -7.33
C ALA A 90 0.58 -2.89 -8.43
N GLU A 91 1.36 -3.35 -9.39
CA GLU A 91 0.93 -4.16 -10.52
C GLU A 91 1.65 -5.52 -10.48
N GLU A 92 0.91 -6.62 -10.60
CA GLU A 92 1.49 -7.95 -10.76
C GLU A 92 1.66 -8.27 -12.26
N VAL A 93 2.88 -8.56 -12.69
CA VAL A 93 3.23 -8.97 -14.05
C VAL A 93 4.09 -10.22 -13.98
N ASP A 94 3.63 -11.32 -14.58
CA ASP A 94 4.31 -12.62 -14.58
C ASP A 94 4.74 -13.08 -13.17
N GLY A 95 3.84 -12.89 -12.19
CA GLY A 95 4.08 -13.24 -10.78
C GLY A 95 5.03 -12.29 -10.05
N ARG A 96 5.46 -11.18 -10.64
CA ARG A 96 6.33 -10.16 -10.00
C ARG A 96 5.55 -8.89 -9.76
N VAL A 97 5.78 -8.26 -8.62
CA VAL A 97 5.06 -7.05 -8.22
C VAL A 97 5.91 -5.83 -8.50
N PHE A 98 5.41 -4.91 -9.31
CA PHE A 98 6.07 -3.66 -9.66
C PHE A 98 5.28 -2.48 -9.11
N ILE A 99 5.99 -1.46 -8.65
CA ILE A 99 5.41 -0.20 -8.18
C ILE A 99 5.54 0.83 -9.28
N HIS A 100 4.42 1.44 -9.65
CA HIS A 100 4.31 2.46 -10.70
C HIS A 100 3.79 3.77 -10.14
N ALA A 101 4.22 4.89 -10.72
CA ALA A 101 3.69 6.22 -10.37
C ALA A 101 2.33 6.45 -11.04
N LEU A 102 1.33 6.89 -10.25
CA LEU A 102 -0.02 7.22 -10.74
C LEU A 102 -0.15 8.65 -11.28
N ARG A 103 0.87 9.48 -11.02
CA ARG A 103 0.98 10.88 -11.43
C ARG A 103 2.45 11.27 -11.40
N ASP A 104 2.77 12.46 -11.91
CA ASP A 104 4.07 13.07 -11.61
C ASP A 104 4.25 13.25 -10.08
N ILE A 105 5.43 12.86 -9.59
CA ILE A 105 5.82 12.92 -8.17
C ILE A 105 7.03 13.86 -8.05
N ALA A 106 6.91 14.94 -7.27
CA ALA A 106 8.02 15.85 -7.05
C ALA A 106 9.13 15.21 -6.22
N ALA A 107 10.34 15.75 -6.33
CA ALA A 107 11.41 15.39 -5.40
C ALA A 107 10.97 15.65 -3.96
N GLU A 108 11.47 14.82 -3.04
CA GLU A 108 11.18 14.83 -1.61
C GLU A 108 9.76 14.38 -1.22
N GLU A 109 8.87 14.09 -2.18
CA GLU A 109 7.58 13.44 -1.87
C GLU A 109 7.77 11.98 -1.44
N GLU A 110 7.02 11.54 -0.42
CA GLU A 110 6.93 10.14 -0.03
C GLU A 110 6.02 9.38 -1.00
N LEU A 111 6.42 8.17 -1.35
CA LEU A 111 5.66 7.24 -2.17
C LEU A 111 4.66 6.50 -1.27
N PHE A 112 3.44 6.33 -1.76
CA PHE A 112 2.39 5.58 -1.10
C PHE A 112 1.56 4.80 -2.12
N TYR A 113 1.14 3.59 -1.78
CA TYR A 113 0.09 2.86 -2.50
C TYR A 113 -1.02 2.41 -1.55
N ASP A 114 -2.17 2.04 -2.11
CA ASP A 114 -3.24 1.41 -1.33
C ASP A 114 -2.90 -0.06 -1.11
N TYR A 115 -2.61 -0.45 0.15
CA TYR A 115 -2.29 -1.83 0.49
C TYR A 115 -3.37 -2.85 0.13
N GLY A 116 -4.64 -2.42 0.00
CA GLY A 116 -5.71 -3.34 -0.35
C GLY A 116 -5.85 -4.50 0.65
N LEU A 117 -5.60 -4.28 1.94
CA LEU A 117 -5.58 -5.35 2.95
C LEU A 117 -6.96 -6.00 3.07
N VAL A 118 -7.11 -7.18 2.49
CA VAL A 118 -8.29 -8.03 2.67
C VAL A 118 -8.03 -9.00 3.81
N ILE A 119 -9.00 -9.09 4.72
CA ILE A 119 -8.97 -10.03 5.83
C ILE A 119 -10.26 -10.85 5.83
N ASP A 120 -10.14 -12.15 6.09
CA ASP A 120 -11.28 -13.06 6.22
C ASP A 120 -11.89 -12.98 7.63
N ALA A 121 -12.38 -11.78 7.96
CA ALA A 121 -13.04 -11.52 9.23
C ALA A 121 -14.10 -10.42 9.08
N ARG A 122 -15.06 -10.40 10.00
CA ARG A 122 -16.00 -9.28 10.10
C ARG A 122 -15.21 -8.03 10.51
N GLN A 123 -15.21 -7.00 9.66
CA GLN A 123 -14.64 -5.68 9.96
C GLN A 123 -15.45 -4.94 11.04
N THR A 124 -15.26 -5.35 12.29
CA THR A 124 -15.79 -4.67 13.48
C THR A 124 -15.06 -3.35 13.71
N LYS A 125 -15.60 -2.47 14.57
CA LYS A 125 -14.91 -1.23 14.97
C LYS A 125 -13.53 -1.53 15.55
N LYS A 126 -13.45 -2.50 16.48
CA LYS A 126 -12.18 -2.94 17.09
C LYS A 126 -11.14 -3.33 16.04
N LEU A 127 -11.52 -4.15 15.07
CA LEU A 127 -10.63 -4.60 14.01
C LEU A 127 -10.17 -3.44 13.11
N LYS A 128 -11.07 -2.51 12.80
CA LYS A 128 -10.68 -1.30 12.05
C LYS A 128 -9.71 -0.41 12.83
N ASP A 129 -9.87 -0.34 14.16
CA ASP A 129 -8.96 0.40 15.04
C ASP A 129 -7.58 -0.29 15.13
N GLU A 130 -7.53 -1.63 15.13
CA GLU A 130 -6.28 -2.42 15.07
C GLU A 130 -5.51 -2.25 13.75
N TYR A 131 -6.21 -1.90 12.67
CA TYR A 131 -5.67 -1.55 11.37
C TYR A 131 -5.90 -0.06 11.05
N ALA A 132 -5.83 0.82 12.05
CA ALA A 132 -6.09 2.24 11.86
C ALA A 132 -5.17 2.87 10.80
N CYS A 133 -5.77 3.63 9.88
CA CYS A 133 -5.00 4.34 8.85
C CYS A 133 -4.65 5.75 9.33
N ARG A 134 -3.35 6.09 9.24
CA ARG A 134 -2.80 7.40 9.64
C ARG A 134 -2.23 8.19 8.46
N CYS A 135 -2.65 7.91 7.24
CA CYS A 135 -2.07 8.49 6.02
C CYS A 135 -2.30 10.00 5.83
N GLY A 136 -3.14 10.65 6.64
CA GLY A 136 -3.41 12.10 6.54
C GLY A 136 -4.27 12.53 5.34
N ALA A 137 -4.69 11.62 4.46
CA ALA A 137 -5.52 11.97 3.30
C ALA A 137 -6.88 12.59 3.70
N ARG A 138 -7.30 13.64 2.99
CA ARG A 138 -8.59 14.35 3.28
C ARG A 138 -9.82 13.43 3.26
N LYS A 139 -9.80 12.40 2.43
CA LYS A 139 -10.86 11.37 2.34
C LYS A 139 -10.33 10.01 2.83
N CYS A 140 -9.63 10.00 3.96
CA CYS A 140 -9.14 8.77 4.59
C CYS A 140 -10.31 7.86 4.99
N ARG A 141 -10.16 6.56 4.75
CA ARG A 141 -11.14 5.52 5.14
C ARG A 141 -11.11 5.21 6.64
N GLY A 142 -10.11 5.74 7.37
CA GLY A 142 -9.88 5.49 8.80
C GLY A 142 -9.22 4.14 9.11
N THR A 143 -9.10 3.25 8.13
CA THR A 143 -8.46 1.93 8.28
C THR A 143 -7.70 1.55 7.01
N MET A 144 -6.64 0.74 7.16
CA MET A 144 -5.87 0.17 6.04
C MET A 144 -6.58 -1.02 5.38
N LEU A 145 -7.67 -1.52 6.00
CA LEU A 145 -8.47 -2.60 5.45
C LEU A 145 -9.21 -2.16 4.20
N ALA A 146 -9.16 -3.00 3.16
CA ALA A 146 -9.91 -2.79 1.94
C ALA A 146 -11.42 -2.75 2.23
N PRO A 147 -12.18 -1.87 1.54
CA PRO A 147 -13.65 -1.92 1.57
C PRO A 147 -14.15 -3.28 1.11
N LYS A 148 -15.21 -3.80 1.74
CA LYS A 148 -15.86 -5.02 1.24
C LYS A 148 -16.44 -4.76 -0.16
N PRO A 149 -16.28 -5.69 -1.11
CA PRO A 149 -16.96 -5.58 -2.40
C PRO A 149 -18.47 -5.53 -2.14
N GLY A 150 -19.09 -4.38 -2.46
CA GLY A 150 -20.53 -4.18 -2.34
C GLY A 150 -21.00 -3.24 -1.21
N LYS A 151 -20.56 -1.97 -1.23
CA LYS A 151 -21.44 -0.80 -1.10
C LYS A 151 -20.82 0.34 -1.89
N LYS A 152 -21.31 0.57 -3.12
CA LYS A 152 -21.07 1.84 -3.82
C LYS A 152 -21.69 2.92 -2.93
N ASP A 153 -20.88 3.78 -2.33
CA ASP A 153 -21.38 4.99 -1.68
C ASP A 153 -22.13 5.79 -2.75
N GLY A 154 -23.45 5.88 -2.57
CA GLY A 154 -24.34 6.57 -3.48
C GLY A 154 -23.94 8.04 -3.58
N LYS A 155 -23.17 8.37 -4.62
CA LYS A 155 -22.96 9.74 -5.05
C LYS A 155 -24.30 10.24 -5.60
N LYS A 156 -25.15 10.78 -4.71
CA LYS A 156 -26.28 11.63 -5.11
C LYS A 156 -25.68 12.85 -5.81
N ASN A 157 -25.56 12.77 -7.14
CA ASN A 157 -25.43 13.96 -7.95
C ASN A 157 -26.77 14.70 -7.88
N GLY A 158 -26.88 15.62 -6.92
CA GLY A 158 -27.86 16.69 -6.98
C GLY A 158 -27.53 17.57 -8.17
N LYS A 159 -28.24 17.38 -9.28
CA LYS A 159 -28.24 18.34 -10.39
C LYS A 159 -29.37 19.33 -10.12
N LYS A 160 -29.01 20.47 -9.54
CA LYS A 160 -29.82 21.69 -9.54
C LYS A 160 -29.70 22.37 -10.92
N ASN A 161 -30.77 23.09 -11.26
CA ASN A 161 -30.97 24.06 -12.35
C ASN A 161 -31.42 23.44 -13.69
N GLY A 162 -32.49 23.88 -14.36
CA GLY A 162 -33.36 25.04 -14.19
C GLY A 162 -33.83 25.52 -15.57
N LYS A 163 -35.04 26.12 -15.62
CA LYS A 163 -35.64 26.92 -16.70
C LYS A 163 -36.16 26.20 -17.95
N GLY A 164 -37.39 26.57 -18.31
CA GLY A 164 -38.19 26.18 -19.46
C GLY A 164 -39.64 26.40 -19.09
#